data_AF-A0A8K0P347-F1
#
_entry.id   AF-A0A8K0P347-F1
#
_cell.length_a   1.000
_cell.length_b   1.000
_cell.length_c   1.000
_cell.angle_alpha   90.00
_cell.angle_beta   90.00
_cell.angle_gamma   90.00
#
_symmetry.space_group_name_H-M   'P 1'
#
loop_
_entity.id
_entity.type
_entity.pdbx_description
1 polymer ?
#
loop_
_entity_poly.entity_id
_entity_poly.type
_entity_poly.pdbx_seq_one_letter_code
_entity_poly.pdbx_strand_id
1 'polypeptide(L)'
;MEVPVGATVSCEIRSVIRIVNAKKVPPIEIHRQLCNVYGEKCMYVQHVRKWWKEFTTGRTDIHDEDRCGRPSISDEIIEKVEKLVLEDRRVTIRELALRDPTSPHCARPPRLSSNPGHIERIWMDCHSPSGLITK
;
A
#
# COMPACT_ATOMS: atom_id res chain seq x y z
N MET A 1 -0.03 -17.53 19.09
CA MET A 1 -0.40 -16.27 18.42
C MET A 1 -1.70 -16.54 17.68
N GLU A 2 -2.83 -16.12 18.25
CA GLU A 2 -4.12 -16.32 17.59
C GLU A 2 -4.35 -15.21 16.58
N VAL A 3 -4.56 -15.59 15.32
CA VAL A 3 -4.82 -14.67 14.22
C VAL A 3 -6.25 -14.14 14.39
N PRO A 4 -6.50 -12.82 14.26
CA PRO A 4 -7.85 -12.28 14.38
C PRO A 4 -8.78 -12.92 13.34
N VAL A 5 -9.80 -13.63 13.82
CA VAL A 5 -10.78 -14.43 13.05
C VAL A 5 -11.50 -13.62 11.95
N GLY A 6 -11.48 -12.28 12.01
CA GLY A 6 -12.03 -11.43 10.94
C GLY A 6 -11.12 -11.26 9.71
N ALA A 7 -9.80 -11.34 9.87
CA ALA A 7 -8.87 -11.15 8.76
C ALA A 7 -8.82 -12.39 7.85
N THR A 8 -8.93 -13.58 8.45
CA THR A 8 -8.91 -14.89 7.78
C THR A 8 -10.11 -15.06 6.84
N VAL A 9 -11.31 -14.66 7.26
CA VAL A 9 -12.51 -14.71 6.39
C VAL A 9 -12.38 -13.75 5.20
N SER A 10 -11.72 -12.61 5.39
CA SER A 10 -11.60 -11.61 4.33
C SER A 10 -10.65 -12.05 3.19
N CYS A 11 -9.54 -12.73 3.50
CA CYS A 11 -8.63 -13.24 2.48
C CYS A 11 -9.18 -14.48 1.76
N GLU A 12 -9.97 -15.31 2.45
CA GLU A 12 -10.74 -16.41 1.86
C GLU A 12 -11.73 -15.89 0.81
N ILE A 13 -12.56 -14.90 1.16
CA ILE A 13 -13.52 -14.30 0.22
C ILE A 13 -12.80 -13.69 -0.98
N ARG A 14 -11.67 -13.00 -0.78
CA ARG A 14 -10.86 -12.44 -1.89
C ARG A 14 -10.28 -13.52 -2.79
N SER A 15 -9.89 -14.66 -2.24
CA SER A 15 -9.43 -15.81 -3.02
C SER A 15 -10.54 -16.35 -3.93
N VAL A 16 -11.77 -16.44 -3.41
CA VAL A 16 -12.95 -16.82 -4.21
C VAL A 16 -13.19 -15.79 -5.31
N ILE A 17 -13.15 -14.49 -4.99
CA ILE A 17 -13.31 -13.42 -6.00
C ILE A 17 -12.25 -13.57 -7.11
N ARG A 18 -10.99 -13.85 -6.78
CA ARG A 18 -9.91 -14.05 -7.76
C ARG A 18 -10.21 -15.20 -8.72
N ILE A 19 -10.63 -16.35 -8.19
CA ILE A 19 -10.95 -17.55 -8.98
C ILE A 19 -12.16 -17.30 -9.89
N VAL A 20 -13.23 -16.68 -9.35
CA VAL A 20 -14.45 -16.43 -10.12
C VAL A 20 -14.24 -15.31 -11.15
N ASN A 21 -13.41 -14.31 -10.85
CA ASN A 21 -13.01 -13.27 -11.80
C ASN A 21 -12.24 -13.84 -13.00
N ALA A 22 -11.45 -14.91 -12.82
CA ALA A 22 -10.79 -15.58 -13.95
C ALA A 22 -11.79 -16.10 -15.00
N LYS A 23 -13.03 -16.41 -14.58
CA LYS A 23 -14.15 -16.77 -15.45
C LYS A 23 -14.91 -15.57 -16.03
N LYS A 24 -14.44 -14.34 -15.78
CA LYS A 24 -15.03 -13.06 -16.25
C LYS A 24 -16.48 -12.82 -15.81
N VAL A 25 -16.86 -13.37 -14.65
CA VAL A 25 -18.18 -13.14 -14.06
C VAL A 25 -18.26 -11.69 -13.56
N PRO A 26 -19.39 -10.98 -13.76
CA PRO A 26 -19.54 -9.60 -13.31
C PRO A 26 -19.60 -9.50 -11.77
N PRO A 27 -19.10 -8.39 -11.18
CA PRO A 27 -19.01 -8.22 -9.72
C PRO A 27 -20.32 -8.42 -8.95
N ILE A 28 -21.46 -8.07 -9.55
CA ILE A 28 -22.79 -8.19 -8.90
C ILE A 28 -23.18 -9.65 -8.69
N GLU A 29 -22.84 -10.50 -9.66
CA GLU A 29 -23.13 -11.93 -9.60
C GLU A 29 -22.17 -12.63 -8.64
N ILE A 30 -20.90 -12.20 -8.61
CA ILE A 30 -19.94 -12.65 -7.59
C ILE A 30 -20.45 -12.34 -6.19
N HIS A 31 -20.94 -11.12 -5.95
CA HIS A 31 -21.51 -10.75 -4.64
C HIS A 31 -22.71 -11.64 -4.27
N ARG A 32 -23.60 -11.93 -5.22
CA ARG A 32 -24.74 -12.83 -4.99
C ARG A 32 -24.28 -14.23 -4.59
N GLN A 33 -23.30 -14.78 -5.30
CA GLN A 33 -22.72 -16.09 -4.97
C GLN A 33 -22.06 -16.10 -3.59
N LEU A 34 -21.35 -15.03 -3.25
CA LEU A 34 -20.73 -14.89 -1.92
C LEU A 34 -21.79 -14.82 -0.82
N CYS A 35 -22.87 -14.04 -0.98
CA CYS A 35 -23.95 -13.97 0.01
C CYS A 35 -24.66 -15.32 0.20
N ASN A 36 -24.78 -16.13 -0.85
CA ASN A 36 -25.39 -17.46 -0.75
C ASN A 36 -24.55 -18.43 0.07
N VAL A 37 -23.21 -18.31 0.03
CA VAL A 37 -22.28 -19.24 0.71
C VAL A 37 -21.90 -18.75 2.10
N TYR A 38 -21.60 -17.46 2.25
CA TYR A 38 -21.05 -16.85 3.46
C TYR A 38 -22.07 -15.98 4.23
N GLY A 39 -23.28 -15.81 3.70
CA GLY A 39 -24.34 -14.97 4.28
C GLY A 39 -24.30 -13.50 3.85
N GLU A 40 -25.38 -12.77 4.11
CA GLU A 40 -25.57 -11.36 3.66
C GLU A 40 -24.49 -10.38 4.15
N LYS A 41 -23.83 -10.69 5.28
CA LYS A 41 -22.81 -9.83 5.89
C LYS A 41 -21.38 -10.21 5.50
N CYS A 42 -21.18 -11.00 4.43
CA CYS A 42 -19.87 -11.48 4.02
C CYS A 42 -18.93 -10.37 3.54
N MET A 43 -19.37 -9.55 2.58
CA MET A 43 -18.58 -8.46 2.01
C MET A 43 -19.48 -7.51 1.24
N TYR A 44 -19.35 -6.20 1.46
CA TYR A 44 -20.12 -5.20 0.71
C TYR A 44 -19.79 -5.25 -0.80
N VAL A 45 -20.80 -5.04 -1.65
CA VAL A 45 -20.68 -4.97 -3.12
C VAL A 45 -19.53 -4.06 -3.58
N GLN A 46 -19.30 -2.93 -2.90
CA GLN A 46 -18.22 -1.99 -3.23
C GLN A 46 -16.83 -2.62 -3.11
N HIS A 47 -16.61 -3.49 -2.12
CA HIS A 47 -15.35 -4.19 -1.92
C HIS A 47 -15.16 -5.29 -2.98
N VAL A 48 -16.24 -6.00 -3.34
CA VAL A 48 -16.21 -6.97 -4.44
C VAL A 48 -15.82 -6.29 -5.76
N ARG A 49 -16.40 -5.12 -6.06
CA ARG A 49 -16.03 -4.32 -7.25
C ARG A 49 -14.57 -3.87 -7.23
N LYS A 50 -14.07 -3.43 -6.07
CA LYS A 50 -12.65 -3.06 -5.91
C LYS A 50 -11.76 -4.25 -6.26
N TRP A 51 -11.93 -5.38 -5.57
CA TRP A 51 -11.10 -6.57 -5.78
C TRP A 51 -11.22 -7.15 -7.19
N TRP A 52 -12.41 -7.16 -7.77
CA TRP A 52 -12.62 -7.58 -9.15
C TRP A 52 -11.80 -6.72 -10.14
N LYS A 53 -11.75 -5.40 -9.93
CA LYS A 53 -10.94 -4.50 -10.75
C LYS A 53 -9.45 -4.79 -10.59
N GLU A 54 -8.97 -4.89 -9.34
CA GLU A 54 -7.56 -5.18 -9.03
C GLU A 54 -7.08 -6.49 -9.67
N PHE A 55 -7.89 -7.55 -9.57
CA PHE A 55 -7.58 -8.84 -10.20
C PHE A 55 -7.68 -8.78 -11.72
N THR A 56 -8.56 -7.95 -12.27
CA THR A 56 -8.63 -7.71 -13.72
C THR A 56 -7.41 -6.96 -14.24
N THR A 57 -6.81 -6.09 -13.42
CA THR A 57 -5.56 -5.38 -13.73
C THR A 57 -4.31 -6.22 -13.48
N GLY A 58 -4.45 -7.50 -13.10
CA GLY A 58 -3.34 -8.45 -13.00
C GLY A 58 -2.76 -8.65 -11.59
N ARG A 59 -3.38 -8.06 -10.55
CA ARG A 59 -2.99 -8.36 -9.16
C ARG A 59 -3.17 -9.84 -8.88
N THR A 60 -2.21 -10.47 -8.21
CA THR A 60 -2.30 -11.88 -7.76
C THR A 60 -2.46 -12.00 -6.25
N ASP A 61 -1.93 -11.05 -5.48
CA ASP A 61 -2.02 -11.06 -4.02
C ASP A 61 -3.45 -10.78 -3.52
N ILE A 62 -3.84 -11.53 -2.49
CA ILE A 62 -5.14 -11.49 -1.81
C ILE A 62 -5.11 -10.64 -0.53
N HIS A 63 -3.93 -10.34 -0.01
CA HIS A 63 -3.76 -9.50 1.16
C HIS A 63 -3.86 -8.03 0.77
N ASP A 64 -4.28 -7.20 1.73
CA ASP A 64 -4.18 -5.76 1.52
C ASP A 64 -2.69 -5.38 1.50
N GLU A 65 -2.32 -4.41 0.69
CA GLU A 65 -0.99 -3.81 0.76
C GLU A 65 -0.78 -3.16 2.11
N ASP A 66 0.49 -3.15 2.55
CA ASP A 66 0.88 -2.40 3.72
C ASP A 66 0.41 -0.95 3.57
N ARG A 67 -0.43 -0.53 4.50
CA ARG A 67 -0.91 0.84 4.50
C ARG A 67 0.24 1.71 4.96
N CYS A 68 0.78 2.53 4.05
CA CYS A 68 1.60 3.65 4.46
C CYS A 68 0.76 4.56 5.36
N GLY A 69 1.02 4.49 6.67
CA GLY A 69 0.44 5.39 7.65
C GLY A 69 1.03 6.79 7.54
N ARG A 70 0.68 7.66 8.48
CA ARG A 70 1.47 8.88 8.73
C ARG A 70 2.90 8.43 9.06
N PRO A 71 3.95 8.91 8.39
CA PRO A 71 5.28 8.44 8.70
C PRO A 71 5.62 8.88 10.13
N SER A 72 6.08 7.93 10.92
CA SER A 72 6.57 8.18 12.27
C SER A 72 7.93 8.88 12.17
N ILE A 73 8.14 9.89 13.00
CA ILE A 73 9.47 10.47 13.19
C ILE A 73 10.29 9.43 13.97
N SER A 74 11.33 8.87 13.36
CA SER A 74 12.27 7.95 14.00
C SER A 74 13.45 8.72 14.59
N ASP A 75 14.15 8.11 15.56
CA ASP A 75 15.38 8.69 16.14
C ASP A 75 16.45 8.94 15.07
N GLU A 76 16.50 8.11 14.03
CA GLU A 76 17.38 8.30 12.86
C GLU A 76 17.07 9.60 12.09
N ILE A 77 15.79 9.94 11.92
CA ILE A 77 15.38 11.20 11.25
C ILE A 77 15.76 12.39 12.14
N ILE A 78 15.62 12.26 13.46
CA ILE A 78 15.99 13.30 14.42
C ILE A 78 17.49 13.56 14.37
N GLU A 79 18.31 12.51 14.46
CA GLU A 79 19.77 12.61 14.45
C GLU A 79 20.30 13.22 13.13
N LYS A 80 19.70 12.86 11.99
CA LYS A 80 20.03 13.47 10.69
C LYS A 80 19.69 14.96 10.63
N VAL A 81 18.50 15.35 11.09
CA VAL A 81 18.09 16.76 11.13
C VAL A 81 18.99 17.55 12.09
N GLU A 82 19.31 17.00 13.26
CA GLU A 82 20.22 17.62 14.22
C GLU A 82 21.61 17.84 13.62
N LYS A 83 22.16 16.86 12.92
CA LYS A 83 23.44 16.98 12.22
C LYS A 83 23.41 18.09 11.16
N LEU A 84 22.36 18.17 10.34
CA LEU A 84 22.23 19.21 9.30
C LEU A 84 22.13 20.63 9.90
N VAL A 85 21.46 20.77 11.05
CA VAL A 85 21.37 22.05 11.78
C VAL A 85 22.69 22.41 12.46
N LEU A 86 23.45 21.42 12.94
CA LEU A 86 24.78 21.63 13.50
C LEU A 86 25.80 22.03 12.42
N GLU A 87 25.71 21.47 11.23
CA GLU A 87 26.54 21.82 10.07
C GLU A 87 26.25 23.23 9.56
N ASP A 88 24.98 23.64 9.49
CA ASP A 88 24.57 24.96 9.06
C ASP A 88 23.42 25.50 9.93
N ARG A 89 23.78 26.31 10.93
CA ARG A 89 22.80 26.93 11.85
C ARG A 89 21.85 27.93 11.18
N ARG A 90 22.09 28.33 9.93
CA ARG A 90 21.22 29.26 9.17
C ARG A 90 20.28 28.54 8.20
N VAL A 91 20.31 27.20 8.18
CA VAL A 91 19.47 26.40 7.30
C VAL A 91 17.99 26.61 7.60
N THR A 92 17.20 26.83 6.55
CA THR A 92 15.74 26.97 6.66
C THR A 92 15.06 25.61 6.63
N ILE A 93 13.84 25.51 7.18
CA ILE A 93 13.03 24.28 7.17
C ILE A 93 12.83 23.75 5.73
N ARG A 94 12.70 24.64 4.75
CA ARG A 94 12.54 24.24 3.34
C ARG A 94 13.81 23.62 2.77
N GLU A 95 14.98 24.17 3.12
CA GLU A 95 16.27 23.61 2.70
C GLU A 95 16.56 22.29 3.41
N LEU A 96 16.20 22.14 4.69
CA LEU A 96 16.27 20.86 5.40
C LEU A 96 15.45 19.78 4.69
N ALA A 97 14.21 20.09 4.31
CA ALA A 97 13.33 19.16 3.60
C ALA A 97 13.83 18.78 2.18
N LEU A 98 14.65 19.64 1.56
CA LEU A 98 15.30 19.35 0.28
C LEU A 98 16.58 18.52 0.43
N ARG A 99 17.34 18.76 1.52
CA ARG A 99 18.59 18.03 1.83
C ARG A 99 18.30 16.63 2.36
N ASP A 100 17.22 16.46 3.12
CA ASP A 100 16.74 15.17 3.60
C ASP A 100 15.27 14.92 3.18
N PRO A 101 15.06 14.19 2.07
CA PRO A 101 13.72 13.83 1.60
C PRO A 101 12.97 12.87 2.52
N THR A 102 13.57 12.35 3.59
CA THR A 102 12.91 11.44 4.55
C THR A 102 11.95 12.16 5.49
N SER A 103 11.86 13.50 5.40
CA SER A 103 10.81 14.29 6.06
C SER A 103 9.40 13.78 5.68
N PRO A 104 8.47 13.62 6.64
CA PRO A 104 7.27 12.75 6.53
C PRO A 104 6.20 13.24 5.56
N HIS A 105 6.48 14.27 4.78
CA HIS A 105 5.63 14.60 3.65
C HIS A 105 5.96 13.60 2.55
N CYS A 106 5.36 12.41 2.63
CA CYS A 106 5.18 11.57 1.45
C CYS A 106 4.67 12.51 0.36
N ALA A 107 5.50 12.74 -0.65
CA ALA A 107 5.07 13.36 -1.88
C ALA A 107 3.83 12.58 -2.30
N ARG A 108 2.64 13.19 -2.19
CA ARG A 108 1.45 12.64 -2.84
C ARG A 108 1.85 12.59 -4.32
N PRO A 109 2.03 11.41 -4.95
CA PRO A 109 2.37 11.40 -6.36
C PRO A 109 1.29 12.21 -7.09
N PRO A 110 1.67 13.10 -8.03
CA PRO A 110 0.70 13.77 -8.87
C PRO A 110 -0.27 12.73 -9.42
N ARG A 111 -1.56 13.05 -9.45
CA ARG A 111 -2.57 12.26 -10.15
C ARG A 111 -2.28 12.33 -11.65
N LEU A 112 -1.22 11.66 -12.10
CA LEU A 112 -0.86 11.50 -13.48
C LEU A 112 -1.11 10.03 -13.82
N SER A 113 -2.23 9.85 -14.51
CA SER A 113 -2.49 8.81 -15.51
C SER A 113 -1.35 7.80 -15.75
N SER A 114 -1.61 6.58 -15.27
CA SER A 114 -1.38 5.33 -16.00
C SER A 114 -0.01 5.07 -16.62
N ASN A 115 0.89 4.43 -15.87
CA ASN A 115 1.80 3.41 -16.40
C ASN A 115 2.22 2.43 -15.28
N PRO A 116 1.84 1.13 -15.33
CA PRO A 116 2.14 0.16 -14.27
C PRO A 116 3.64 0.05 -13.93
N GLY A 117 4.52 0.12 -14.94
CA GLY A 117 5.97 0.02 -14.73
C GLY A 117 6.61 1.24 -14.06
N HIS A 118 5.91 2.37 -13.98
CA HIS A 118 6.40 3.56 -13.27
C HIS A 118 6.08 3.48 -11.77
N ILE A 119 4.98 2.82 -11.41
CA ILE A 119 4.55 2.65 -10.02
C ILE A 119 5.49 1.66 -9.30
N GLU A 120 5.89 0.57 -9.94
CA GLU A 120 6.89 -0.36 -9.37
C GLU A 120 8.23 0.32 -9.11
N ARG A 121 8.66 1.24 -9.99
CA ARG A 121 9.92 1.97 -9.82
C ARG A 121 9.89 2.92 -8.62
N ILE A 122 8.81 3.70 -8.48
CA ILE A 122 8.61 4.58 -7.31
C ILE A 122 8.50 3.77 -6.02
N TRP A 123 7.88 2.59 -6.06
CA TRP A 123 7.74 1.71 -4.91
C TRP A 123 9.08 1.07 -4.48
N MET A 124 9.90 0.64 -5.45
CA MET A 124 11.26 0.14 -5.21
C MET A 124 12.18 1.22 -4.61
N ASP A 125 12.02 2.48 -5.01
CA ASP A 125 12.78 3.60 -4.45
C ASP A 125 12.38 3.91 -2.99
N CYS A 126 11.10 3.70 -2.62
CA CYS A 126 10.61 3.86 -1.24
C CYS A 126 10.96 2.68 -0.30
N HIS A 127 11.25 1.48 -0.82
CA HIS A 127 11.53 0.29 -0.03
C HIS A 127 12.95 -0.27 -0.20
N SER A 128 13.82 0.38 -0.97
CA SER A 128 15.23 -0.03 -1.06
C SER A 128 15.92 0.23 0.29
N PRO A 129 16.33 -0.81 1.04
CA PRO A 129 17.22 -0.62 2.18
C PRO A 129 18.61 -0.42 1.59
N SER A 130 18.95 0.82 1.26
CA SER A 130 20.31 1.23 0.92
C SER A 130 21.18 1.22 2.18
N GLY A 131 21.33 0.03 2.76
CA GLY A 131 22.18 -0.30 3.88
C GLY A 131 23.00 -1.53 3.53
N LEU A 132 23.77 -1.46 2.45
CA LEU A 132 24.86 -2.39 2.17
C LEU A 132 26.06 -1.62 1.63
N ILE A 133 26.84 -1.03 2.54
CA ILE A 133 28.29 -0.93 2.35
C ILE A 133 28.86 -2.14 3.08
N THR A 134 29.31 -3.14 2.32
CA THR A 134 30.10 -4.26 2.84
C THR A 134 31.49 -4.22 2.23
N LYS A 135 32.48 -4.25 3.15
CA LYS A 135 33.93 -4.45 3.02
C LYS A 135 34.78 -3.29 2.52
#